data_AF-A0A1M5MZG8-F1
#
_entry.id   AF-A0A1M5MZG8-F1
#
_cell.length_a   1.000
_cell.length_b   1.000
_cell.length_c   1.000
_cell.angle_alpha   90.00
_cell.angle_beta   90.00
_cell.angle_gamma   90.00
#
_symmetry.space_group_name_H-M   'P 1'
#
loop_
_entity.id
_entity.type
_entity.pdbx_description
1 polymer ?
#
loop_
_entity_poly.entity_id
_entity_poly.type
_entity_poly.pdbx_seq_one_letter_code
_entity_poly.pdbx_strand_id
1 'polypeptide(L)' 'MQKLEYFLPTSTEIKEMNKEEFREWIFKASVEIPKRQEERDPLTHLKKRISNILKKDNLTEVEREEKILFEIIRFYQKS' A
#
# COMPACT_ATOMS: atom_id res chain seq x y z
N MET A 1 13.88 13.36 2.83
CA MET A 1 13.56 11.95 3.13
C MET A 1 13.15 11.86 4.60
N GLN A 2 11.85 11.74 4.90
CA GLN A 2 11.40 11.42 6.25
C GLN A 2 11.85 10.00 6.60
N LYS A 3 12.52 9.82 7.74
CA LYS A 3 12.79 8.49 8.29
C LYS A 3 11.44 7.87 8.64
N LEU A 4 11.05 6.82 7.92
CA LEU A 4 9.85 6.04 8.29
C LEU A 4 10.03 5.53 9.72
N GLU A 5 9.16 5.95 10.63
CA GLU A 5 9.15 5.48 12.03
C GLU A 5 9.15 3.96 12.09
N TYR A 6 9.77 3.39 13.12
CA TYR A 6 9.86 1.94 13.29
C TYR A 6 8.47 1.34 13.54
N PHE A 7 7.99 0.50 12.63
CA PHE A 7 6.64 -0.10 12.71
C PHE A 7 6.66 -1.55 13.21
N LEU A 8 7.72 -2.29 12.88
CA LEU A 8 7.79 -3.70 13.22
C LEU A 8 8.21 -3.85 14.69
N PRO A 9 7.56 -4.70 15.48
CA PRO A 9 8.06 -5.09 16.78
C PRO A 9 9.36 -5.89 16.62
N THR A 10 10.17 -5.88 17.65
CA THR A 10 11.32 -6.77 17.81
C THR A 10 10.85 -8.21 18.04
N SER A 11 11.78 -9.15 17.86
CA SER A 11 11.49 -10.57 18.12
C SER A 11 11.16 -10.86 19.59
N THR A 12 11.68 -10.06 20.52
CA THR A 12 11.37 -10.15 21.95
C THR A 12 9.95 -9.68 22.22
N GLU A 13 9.57 -8.50 21.71
CA GLU A 13 8.21 -7.96 21.87
C GLU A 13 7.15 -8.91 21.31
N ILE A 14 7.39 -9.54 20.14
CA ILE A 14 6.47 -10.55 19.58
C ILE A 14 6.28 -11.75 20.53
N LYS A 15 7.33 -12.19 21.24
CA LYS A 15 7.24 -13.33 22.16
C LYS A 15 6.52 -12.98 23.46
N GLU A 16 6.62 -11.72 23.88
CA GLU A 16 6.02 -11.21 25.12
C GLU A 16 4.55 -10.81 24.92
N MET A 17 4.12 -10.56 23.66
CA MET A 17 2.73 -10.29 23.34
C MET A 17 1.82 -11.43 23.77
N ASN A 18 0.76 -11.08 24.48
CA ASN A 18 -0.34 -11.99 24.70
C ASN A 18 -1.18 -12.16 23.42
N LYS A 19 -2.14 -13.08 23.46
CA LYS A 19 -2.95 -13.46 22.29
C LYS A 19 -3.78 -12.29 21.72
N GLU A 20 -4.26 -11.39 22.57
CA GLU A 20 -5.08 -10.25 22.14
C GLU A 20 -4.20 -9.17 21.50
N GLU A 21 -3.09 -8.81 22.14
CA GLU A 21 -2.10 -7.88 21.61
C GLU A 21 -1.57 -8.33 20.24
N PHE A 22 -1.26 -9.62 20.11
CA PHE A 22 -0.79 -10.18 18.85
C PHE A 22 -1.86 -10.11 17.74
N ARG A 23 -3.14 -10.35 18.08
CA ARG A 23 -4.26 -10.21 17.13
C ARG A 23 -4.42 -8.76 16.66
N GLU A 24 -4.37 -7.81 17.58
CA GLU A 24 -4.42 -6.39 17.24
C GLU A 24 -3.24 -5.97 16.36
N TRP A 25 -2.05 -6.46 16.68
CA TRP A 25 -0.86 -6.19 15.89
C TRP A 25 -0.99 -6.75 14.47
N ILE A 26 -1.47 -7.99 14.29
CA ILE A 26 -1.74 -8.56 12.96
C ILE A 26 -2.69 -7.66 12.16
N PHE A 27 -3.79 -7.22 12.79
CA PHE A 27 -4.76 -6.34 12.15
C PHE A 27 -4.11 -5.03 11.69
N LYS A 28 -3.37 -4.35 12.56
CA LYS A 28 -2.63 -3.12 12.21
C LYS A 28 -1.59 -3.37 11.10
N ALA A 29 -0.82 -4.45 11.22
CA ALA A 29 0.23 -4.82 10.25
C ALA A 29 -0.33 -5.09 8.85
N SER A 30 -1.52 -5.68 8.75
CA SER A 30 -2.19 -5.93 7.46
C SER A 30 -2.51 -4.66 6.67
N VAL A 31 -2.63 -3.52 7.36
CA VAL A 31 -2.94 -2.21 6.75
C VAL A 31 -1.67 -1.39 6.56
N GLU A 32 -0.81 -1.34 7.58
CA GLU A 32 0.36 -0.45 7.58
C GLU A 32 1.52 -0.99 6.74
N ILE A 33 1.76 -2.31 6.69
CA ILE A 33 2.85 -2.86 5.88
C ILE A 33 2.64 -2.57 4.39
N PRO A 34 1.46 -2.80 3.78
CA PRO A 34 1.24 -2.46 2.38
C PRO A 34 1.41 -0.95 2.10
N LYS A 35 0.91 -0.07 2.98
CA LYS A 35 1.10 1.38 2.84
C LYS A 35 2.59 1.75 2.80
N ARG A 36 3.36 1.21 3.74
CA ARG A 36 4.81 1.47 3.84
C ARG A 36 5.59 0.87 2.67
N GLN A 37 5.14 -0.24 2.09
CA GLN A 37 5.70 -0.75 0.85
C GLN A 37 5.44 0.21 -0.32
N GLU A 38 4.21 0.72 -0.43
CA GLU A 38 3.86 1.75 -1.43
C GLU A 38 4.68 3.02 -1.27
N GLU A 39 4.89 3.52 -0.04
CA GLU A 39 5.68 4.72 0.24
C GLU A 39 7.17 4.56 -0.07
N ARG A 40 7.72 3.33 0.06
CA ARG A 40 9.12 3.04 -0.24
C ARG A 40 9.41 3.00 -1.74
N ASP A 41 8.44 2.55 -2.53
CA ASP A 41 8.55 2.52 -4.00
C ASP A 41 7.25 2.96 -4.69
N PRO A 42 6.90 4.26 -4.59
CA PRO A 42 5.61 4.75 -5.07
C PRO A 42 5.42 4.55 -6.58
N LEU A 43 6.49 4.71 -7.36
CA LEU A 43 6.45 4.63 -8.81
C LEU A 43 6.24 3.21 -9.32
N THR A 44 6.91 2.20 -8.73
CA THR A 44 6.68 0.80 -9.10
C THR A 44 5.24 0.39 -8.78
N HIS A 45 4.70 0.84 -7.65
CA HIS A 45 3.30 0.57 -7.29
C HIS A 45 2.32 1.26 -8.25
N LEU A 46 2.55 2.52 -8.62
CA LEU A 46 1.74 3.21 -9.64
C LEU A 46 1.77 2.47 -10.99
N LYS A 47 2.96 2.07 -11.45
CA LYS A 47 3.14 1.28 -12.69
C LYS A 47 2.34 -0.01 -12.66
N LYS A 48 2.33 -0.72 -11.52
CA LYS A 48 1.56 -1.97 -11.35
C LYS A 48 0.05 -1.72 -11.41
N ARG A 49 -0.45 -0.65 -10.78
CA ARG A 49 -1.87 -0.30 -10.82
C ARG A 49 -2.34 0.04 -12.24
N ILE A 50 -1.58 0.87 -12.96
CA ILE A 50 -1.85 1.20 -14.36
C ILE A 50 -1.85 -0.07 -15.22
N SER A 51 -0.85 -0.94 -15.06
CA SER A 51 -0.78 -2.22 -15.78
C SER A 51 -2.01 -3.09 -15.51
N ASN A 52 -2.50 -3.14 -14.28
CA ASN A 52 -3.70 -3.89 -13.92
C ASN A 52 -4.98 -3.28 -14.51
N ILE A 53 -5.06 -1.96 -14.66
CA ILE A 53 -6.18 -1.29 -15.32
C ILE A 53 -6.20 -1.66 -16.81
N LEU A 54 -5.04 -1.59 -17.47
CA LEU A 54 -4.91 -1.90 -18.90
C LEU A 54 -5.21 -3.36 -19.25
N LYS A 55 -4.96 -4.30 -18.31
CA LYS A 55 -5.26 -5.74 -18.47
C LYS A 55 -6.74 -6.09 -18.33
N LYS A 56 -7.61 -5.16 -17.95
CA LYS A 56 -9.05 -5.43 -17.79
C LYS A 56 -9.74 -5.39 -19.15
N ASP A 57 -10.30 -6.53 -19.55
CA ASP A 57 -11.00 -6.69 -20.83
C ASP A 57 -12.42 -6.10 -20.80
N ASN A 58 -12.93 -5.73 -19.62
CA ASN A 58 -14.28 -5.22 -19.43
C ASN A 58 -14.37 -3.69 -19.35
N LEU A 59 -13.32 -2.97 -19.75
CA LEU A 59 -13.28 -1.51 -19.74
C LEU A 59 -13.10 -0.98 -21.17
N THR A 60 -13.87 0.03 -21.51
CA THR A 60 -13.64 0.87 -22.70
C THR A 60 -12.37 1.69 -22.56
N GLU A 61 -11.89 2.26 -23.66
CA GLU A 61 -10.71 3.14 -23.66
C GLU A 61 -10.91 4.37 -22.76
N VAL A 62 -12.08 5.01 -22.84
CA VAL A 62 -12.44 6.15 -21.98
C VAL A 62 -12.42 5.78 -20.49
N GLU A 63 -13.00 4.64 -20.10
CA GLU A 63 -12.98 4.19 -18.70
C GLU A 63 -11.57 3.84 -18.22
N ARG A 64 -10.67 3.39 -19.11
CA ARG A 64 -9.26 3.16 -18.78
C ARG A 64 -8.56 4.49 -18.54
N GLU A 65 -8.75 5.48 -19.41
CA GLU A 65 -8.17 6.82 -19.27
C GLU A 65 -8.61 7.47 -17.95
N GLU A 66 -9.91 7.45 -17.63
CA GLU A 66 -10.44 8.00 -16.38
C GLU A 66 -9.82 7.34 -15.14
N LYS A 67 -9.72 6.00 -15.14
CA LYS A 67 -9.12 5.26 -14.01
C LYS A 67 -7.62 5.50 -13.88
N ILE A 68 -6.91 5.60 -15.00
CA ILE A 68 -5.47 5.92 -15.00
C ILE A 68 -5.24 7.34 -14.49
N LEU A 69 -6.02 8.31 -14.99
CA LEU A 69 -5.96 9.70 -14.53
C LEU A 69 -6.23 9.78 -13.02
N PHE A 70 -7.23 9.05 -12.51
CA PHE A 70 -7.50 8.97 -11.08
C PHE A 70 -6.29 8.46 -10.27
N GLU A 71 -5.63 7.39 -10.71
CA GLU A 71 -4.45 6.87 -10.01
C GLU A 71 -3.25 7.83 -10.08
N ILE A 72 -3.07 8.56 -11.19
CA ILE A 72 -2.04 9.60 -11.34
C ILE A 72 -2.32 10.78 -10.39
N ILE A 73 -3.55 11.30 -10.37
CA ILE A 73 -3.94 12.39 -9.46
C ILE A 73 -3.72 11.96 -8.01
N ARG A 74 -4.17 10.75 -7.65
CA ARG A 74 -4.00 10.18 -6.31
C ARG A 74 -2.53 10.04 -5.91
N PHE A 75 -1.65 9.72 -6.85
CA PHE A 75 -0.20 9.63 -6.62
C PHE A 75 0.37 11.00 -6.22
N TYR A 76 0.03 12.06 -6.96
CA TYR A 76 0.53 13.41 -6.67
C TYR A 76 -0.10 14.05 -5.43
N GLN A 77 -1.35 13.71 -5.09
CA GLN A 77 -2.00 14.21 -3.87
C GLN A 77 -1.49 13.57 -2.58
N LYS A 78 -0.82 12.40 -2.67
CA LYS A 78 -0.22 11.70 -1.53
C LYS A 78 1.26 12.05 -1.31
N SER A 79 1.88 12.76 -2.24
CA SER A 79 3.32 13.07 -2.27
C SER A 79 3.65 14.35 -1.52
#